data_AF-A0A651DJH4-F1
#
_entry.id   AF-A0A651DJH4-F1
#
_cell.length_a   1.000
_cell.length_b   1.000
_cell.length_c   1.000
_cell.angle_alpha   90.00
_cell.angle_beta   90.00
_cell.angle_gamma   90.00
#
_symmetry.space_group_name_H-M   'P 1'
#
loop_
_entity.id
_entity.type
_entity.pdbx_description
1 polymer ?
#
loop_
_entity_poly.entity_id
_entity_poly.type
_entity_poly.pdbx_seq_one_letter_code
_entity_poly.pdbx_strand_id
1 'polypeptide(L)'
;MIRTMMVELSTLEAAAYRQKLRGGHSGIVIMRFDTEQPGLATVDRKTGEPDPSHNTDLKLFPLEAFKEALELTSGMPYSRRGKVKLSGEKEDASAQEETAEELATVDSAEYEAIVKAYTNRKGELSYELINKDFIQFAKSSKTISDMVANHASVDDIRDHVVKVKLESITGNRDLTVAQTQRIVEMLDEVSPRNVFKELNDEIRKMLANR
;
A
#
# COMPACT_ATOMS: atom_id res chain seq x y z
N MET A 1 -14.92 -4.62 -0.08
CA MET A 1 -14.14 -4.66 1.17
C MET A 1 -12.91 -5.55 0.99
N ILE A 2 -11.70 -4.99 1.15
CA ILE A 2 -10.44 -5.75 1.17
C ILE A 2 -10.39 -6.61 2.43
N ARG A 3 -10.19 -7.93 2.29
CA ARG A 3 -10.03 -8.83 3.44
C ARG A 3 -8.66 -8.62 4.09
N THR A 4 -8.63 -8.46 5.41
CA THR A 4 -7.38 -8.44 6.18
C THR A 4 -6.62 -9.74 5.96
N MET A 5 -5.37 -9.62 5.54
CA MET A 5 -4.44 -10.75 5.48
C MET A 5 -3.58 -10.74 6.73
N MET A 6 -3.52 -11.89 7.40
CA MET A 6 -2.73 -12.12 8.59
C MET A 6 -1.64 -13.13 8.28
N VAL A 7 -0.47 -12.93 8.87
CA VAL A 7 0.66 -13.87 8.83
C VAL A 7 0.98 -14.30 10.25
N GLU A 8 1.26 -15.58 10.44
CA GLU A 8 1.77 -16.07 11.72
C GLU A 8 3.27 -15.78 11.82
N LEU A 9 3.69 -15.34 13.00
CA LEU A 9 5.11 -15.08 13.29
C LEU A 9 5.77 -16.35 13.81
N SER A 10 7.05 -16.53 13.50
CA SER A 10 7.89 -17.58 14.07
C SER A 10 8.60 -17.14 15.34
N THR A 11 8.84 -15.83 15.48
CA THR A 11 9.47 -15.24 16.68
C THR A 11 8.56 -15.24 17.89
N LEU A 12 7.24 -15.25 17.70
CA LEU A 12 6.21 -15.23 18.74
C LEU A 12 5.00 -16.04 18.32
N GLU A 13 4.29 -16.61 19.30
CA GLU A 13 2.92 -17.12 19.12
C GLU A 13 1.94 -15.96 18.90
N ALA A 14 1.97 -15.41 17.69
CA ALA A 14 1.27 -14.21 17.30
C ALA A 14 0.94 -14.19 15.80
N ALA A 15 -0.06 -13.40 15.44
CA ALA A 15 -0.37 -13.04 14.07
C ALA A 15 -0.08 -11.55 13.82
N ALA A 16 0.40 -11.21 12.63
CA ALA A 16 0.66 -9.84 12.21
C ALA A 16 -0.15 -9.44 10.97
N TYR A 17 -0.48 -8.15 10.85
CA TYR A 17 -1.17 -7.60 9.68
C TYR A 17 -0.87 -6.10 9.49
N ARG A 18 -1.14 -5.60 8.27
CA ARG A 18 -1.01 -4.17 7.91
C ARG A 18 -2.26 -3.38 8.32
N GLN A 19 -2.03 -2.25 9.00
CA GLN A 19 -3.08 -1.31 9.37
C GLN A 19 -2.62 0.13 9.13
N LYS A 20 -3.54 0.99 8.73
CA LYS A 20 -3.32 2.45 8.76
C LYS A 20 -3.45 2.96 10.20
N LEU A 21 -2.40 3.61 10.69
CA LEU A 21 -2.35 4.24 12.00
C LEU A 21 -2.76 5.72 11.89
N ARG A 22 -3.03 6.37 13.03
CA ARG A 22 -3.42 7.78 13.09
C ARG A 22 -2.38 8.68 12.40
N GLY A 23 -2.85 9.70 11.67
CA GLY A 23 -2.00 10.63 10.92
C GLY A 23 -1.51 10.08 9.58
N GLY A 24 -2.24 9.14 8.98
CA GLY A 24 -1.91 8.56 7.68
C GLY A 24 -0.75 7.58 7.65
N HIS A 25 -0.09 7.32 8.79
CA HIS A 25 1.10 6.47 8.84
C HIS A 25 0.79 5.00 8.61
N SER A 26 1.64 4.35 7.85
CA SER A 26 1.60 2.91 7.64
C SER A 26 2.13 2.18 8.86
N GLY A 27 1.34 1.23 9.36
CA GLY A 27 1.69 0.47 10.55
C GLY A 27 1.57 -1.03 10.39
N ILE A 28 2.20 -1.71 11.34
CA ILE A 28 2.14 -3.14 11.57
C ILE A 28 1.53 -3.36 12.94
N VAL A 29 0.58 -4.28 13.01
CA VAL A 29 -0.01 -4.74 14.26
C VAL A 29 0.40 -6.18 14.48
N ILE A 30 0.90 -6.48 15.68
CA ILE A 30 1.15 -7.84 16.15
C ILE A 30 0.14 -8.16 17.24
N MET A 31 -0.63 -9.22 17.04
CA MET A 31 -1.61 -9.79 17.96
C MET A 31 -1.08 -11.11 18.48
N ARG A 32 -0.60 -11.15 19.73
CA ARG A 32 -0.26 -12.43 20.37
C ARG A 32 -1.52 -13.20 20.73
N PHE A 33 -1.43 -14.52 20.79
CA PHE A 33 -2.56 -15.36 21.20
C PHE A 33 -2.80 -15.33 22.71
N ASP A 34 -1.80 -14.91 23.50
CA ASP A 34 -1.80 -14.92 24.97
C ASP A 34 -2.04 -13.55 25.62
N THR A 35 -2.11 -12.45 24.84
CA THR A 35 -2.33 -11.10 25.36
C THR A 35 -3.44 -10.35 24.61
N GLU A 36 -4.21 -9.54 25.34
CA GLU A 36 -5.27 -8.71 24.74
C GLU A 36 -4.73 -7.40 24.13
N GLN A 37 -3.55 -6.96 24.55
CA GLN A 37 -2.95 -5.72 24.08
C GLN A 37 -2.08 -5.99 22.84
N PRO A 38 -2.41 -5.39 21.67
CA PRO A 38 -1.54 -5.49 20.49
C PRO A 38 -0.23 -4.72 20.65
N GLY A 39 0.80 -5.24 20.00
CA GLY A 39 2.00 -4.47 19.67
C GLY A 39 1.76 -3.66 18.39
N LEU A 40 2.12 -2.38 18.42
CA LEU A 40 1.99 -1.47 17.27
C LEU A 40 3.36 -0.91 16.91
N ALA A 41 3.64 -0.82 15.61
CA ALA A 41 4.80 -0.11 15.06
C ALA A 41 4.42 0.66 13.80
N THR A 42 4.92 1.88 13.66
CA THR A 42 4.96 2.60 12.37
C THR A 42 6.14 2.11 11.55
N VAL A 43 6.14 2.37 10.24
CA VAL A 43 7.30 2.13 9.39
C VAL A 43 7.98 3.45 9.09
N ASP A 44 9.24 3.60 9.48
CA ASP A 44 10.04 4.78 9.11
C ASP A 44 10.34 4.72 7.61
N ARG A 45 9.86 5.72 6.87
CA ARG A 45 10.04 5.80 5.40
C ARG A 45 11.50 6.01 4.97
N LYS A 46 12.37 6.52 5.84
CA LYS A 46 13.79 6.77 5.54
C LYS A 46 14.63 5.51 5.72
N THR A 47 14.39 4.76 6.79
CA THR A 47 15.18 3.58 7.15
C THR A 47 14.54 2.28 6.68
N GLY A 48 13.23 2.29 6.43
CA GLY A 48 12.45 1.09 6.18
C GLY A 48 12.33 0.19 7.41
N GLU A 49 12.71 0.67 8.60
CA GLU A 49 12.65 -0.11 9.84
C GLU A 49 11.34 0.12 10.60
N PRO A 50 10.86 -0.86 11.38
CA PRO A 50 9.73 -0.66 12.27
C PRO A 50 10.13 0.24 13.44
N ASP A 51 9.28 1.20 13.75
CA ASP A 51 9.36 2.10 14.89
C ASP A 51 8.19 1.80 15.84
N PRO A 52 8.41 0.98 16.89
CA PRO A 52 7.37 0.59 17.83
C PRO A 52 6.78 1.80 18.58
N SER A 53 5.45 1.82 18.73
CA SER A 53 4.76 2.87 19.45
C SER A 53 5.22 2.94 20.92
N HIS A 54 5.19 4.13 21.52
CA HIS A 54 5.57 4.32 22.93
C HIS A 54 4.80 3.45 23.93
N ASN A 55 3.60 2.98 23.57
CA ASN A 55 2.75 2.13 24.40
C ASN A 55 2.97 0.62 24.17
N THR A 56 3.90 0.26 23.28
CA THR A 56 4.26 -1.13 22.99
C THR A 56 5.29 -1.63 24.01
N ASP A 57 4.97 -2.68 24.76
CA ASP A 57 5.94 -3.32 25.65
C ASP A 57 6.92 -4.17 24.82
N LEU A 58 8.16 -3.68 24.67
CA LEU A 58 9.21 -4.36 23.91
C LEU A 58 9.68 -5.69 24.52
N LYS A 59 9.34 -5.98 25.78
CA LYS A 59 9.59 -7.31 26.37
C LYS A 59 8.59 -8.35 25.85
N LEU A 60 7.35 -7.92 25.62
CA LEU A 60 6.28 -8.76 25.07
C LEU A 60 6.29 -8.78 23.54
N PHE A 61 6.74 -7.69 22.91
CA PHE A 61 6.81 -7.50 21.47
C PHE A 61 8.23 -7.04 21.09
N PRO A 62 9.20 -7.96 21.00
CA PRO A 62 10.58 -7.61 20.68
C PRO A 62 10.68 -7.04 19.25
N LEU A 63 11.72 -6.24 19.01
CA LEU A 63 11.91 -5.56 17.73
C LEU A 63 12.06 -6.55 16.56
N GLU A 64 12.65 -7.71 16.82
CA GLU A 64 12.80 -8.81 15.87
C GLU A 64 11.45 -9.30 15.34
N ALA A 65 10.41 -9.35 16.18
CA ALA A 65 9.07 -9.73 15.77
C ALA A 65 8.43 -8.69 14.83
N PHE A 66 8.70 -7.40 15.06
CA PHE A 66 8.26 -6.34 14.13
C PHE A 66 9.03 -6.36 12.81
N LYS A 67 10.31 -6.72 12.81
CA LYS A 67 11.10 -6.88 11.58
C LYS A 67 10.59 -8.06 10.75
N GLU A 68 10.35 -9.20 11.40
CA GLU A 68 9.72 -10.37 10.75
C GLU A 68 8.33 -10.02 10.20
N ALA A 69 7.48 -9.37 11.01
CA ALA A 69 6.15 -8.96 10.58
C ALA A 69 6.19 -7.99 9.39
N LEU A 70 7.16 -7.06 9.34
CA LEU A 70 7.34 -6.14 8.23
C LEU A 70 7.67 -6.87 6.92
N GLU A 71 8.55 -7.86 7.01
CA GLU A 71 8.98 -8.68 5.87
C GLU A 71 7.83 -9.56 5.37
N LEU A 72 7.18 -10.31 6.26
CA LEU A 72 6.09 -11.22 5.91
C LEU A 72 4.85 -10.51 5.39
N THR A 73 4.59 -9.28 5.85
CA THR A 73 3.45 -8.46 5.39
C THR A 73 3.81 -7.50 4.26
N SER A 74 5.01 -7.62 3.69
CA SER A 74 5.42 -6.83 2.51
C SER A 74 4.52 -7.14 1.32
N GLY A 75 4.06 -6.10 0.61
CA GLY A 75 3.13 -6.26 -0.51
C GLY A 75 1.69 -6.65 -0.13
N MET A 76 1.37 -6.87 1.15
CA MET A 76 -0.01 -7.10 1.58
C MET A 76 -0.78 -5.77 1.64
N PRO A 77 -2.05 -5.73 1.17
CA PRO A 77 -2.84 -4.51 1.19
C PRO A 77 -3.24 -4.12 2.62
N TYR A 78 -3.50 -2.83 2.84
CA TYR A 78 -4.04 -2.35 4.11
C TYR A 78 -5.48 -2.84 4.31
N SER A 79 -5.81 -3.17 5.55
CA SER A 79 -7.19 -3.51 5.93
C SER A 79 -7.77 -2.47 6.88
N ARG A 80 -9.09 -2.24 6.80
CA ARG A 80 -9.87 -1.37 7.68
C ARG A 80 -10.15 -1.97 9.07
N ARG A 81 -9.82 -3.23 9.36
CA ARG A 81 -10.33 -3.82 10.61
C ARG A 81 -9.85 -3.00 11.83
N GLY A 82 -10.81 -2.51 12.62
CA GLY A 82 -10.57 -2.27 14.04
C GLY A 82 -9.99 -3.55 14.65
N LYS A 83 -9.11 -3.40 15.66
CA LYS A 83 -8.30 -4.48 16.28
C LYS A 83 -8.83 -5.87 15.96
N VAL A 84 -8.09 -6.63 15.15
CA VAL A 84 -8.47 -8.02 14.84
C VAL A 84 -8.40 -8.81 16.15
N LYS A 85 -9.52 -8.96 16.85
CA LYS A 85 -9.62 -9.89 17.98
C LYS A 85 -9.64 -11.30 17.43
N LEU A 86 -8.73 -12.13 17.94
CA LEU A 86 -8.58 -13.54 17.60
C LEU A 86 -9.75 -14.38 18.13
N SER A 87 -10.59 -13.82 19.01
CA SER A 87 -11.86 -14.37 19.49
C SER A 87 -13.06 -13.70 18.82
N GLY A 88 -14.05 -14.49 18.40
CA GLY A 88 -15.17 -14.11 17.54
C GLY A 88 -16.30 -13.27 18.16
N GLU A 89 -15.99 -12.31 19.04
CA GLU A 89 -17.00 -11.40 19.61
C GLU A 89 -16.99 -10.01 18.95
N LYS A 90 -18.20 -9.44 18.81
CA LYS A 90 -18.48 -8.19 18.09
C LYS A 90 -17.85 -6.96 18.74
N GLU A 91 -17.59 -5.97 17.88
CA GLU A 91 -16.93 -4.69 18.12
C GLU A 91 -17.51 -3.88 19.30
N ASP A 92 -16.63 -3.47 20.22
CA ASP A 92 -16.85 -2.28 21.06
C ASP A 92 -16.22 -1.08 20.37
N ALA A 93 -17.07 -0.09 20.08
CA ALA A 93 -16.74 1.13 19.37
C ALA A 93 -15.99 2.15 20.25
N SER A 94 -14.80 1.80 20.75
CA SER A 94 -13.85 2.80 21.25
C SER A 94 -12.94 3.29 20.10
N ALA A 95 -13.56 3.76 19.01
CA ALA A 95 -12.88 4.38 17.90
C ALA A 95 -12.67 5.87 18.23
N GLN A 96 -11.50 6.20 18.75
CA GLN A 96 -11.03 7.58 18.79
C GLN A 96 -10.72 8.02 17.34
N GLU A 97 -11.37 9.11 16.93
CA GLU A 97 -11.51 9.63 15.57
C GLU A 97 -10.23 9.57 14.73
N GLU A 98 -10.23 8.65 13.77
CA GLU A 98 -9.39 8.65 12.58
C GLU A 98 -9.87 9.79 11.66
N THR A 99 -8.96 10.54 11.04
CA THR A 99 -9.30 11.66 10.15
C THR A 99 -10.11 11.17 8.95
N ALA A 100 -11.32 11.72 8.78
CA ALA A 100 -12.35 11.24 7.83
C ALA A 100 -11.90 11.17 6.35
N GLU A 101 -10.91 11.96 5.95
CA GLU A 101 -10.39 11.99 4.57
C GLU A 101 -9.46 10.81 4.25
N GLU A 102 -8.79 10.23 5.24
CA GLU A 102 -7.83 9.13 5.06
C GLU A 102 -8.55 7.79 5.05
N LEU A 103 -9.58 7.66 5.91
CA LEU A 103 -10.51 6.53 5.92
C LEU A 103 -11.24 6.35 4.59
N ALA A 104 -11.60 7.46 3.93
CA ALA A 104 -12.30 7.43 2.66
C ALA A 104 -11.48 6.84 1.51
N THR A 105 -10.14 6.80 1.61
CA THR A 105 -9.28 6.36 0.49
C THR A 105 -9.00 4.85 0.53
N VAL A 106 -8.88 4.23 1.71
CA VAL A 106 -8.79 2.75 1.84
C VAL A 106 -10.15 2.08 1.56
N ASP A 107 -11.25 2.77 1.88
CA ASP A 107 -12.63 2.38 1.53
C ASP A 107 -13.07 2.87 0.15
N SER A 108 -12.19 3.54 -0.59
CA SER A 108 -12.53 3.99 -1.93
C SER A 108 -12.75 2.77 -2.83
N ALA A 109 -13.83 2.80 -3.61
CA ALA A 109 -14.07 1.79 -4.64
C ALA A 109 -12.87 1.71 -5.61
N GLU A 110 -12.17 2.84 -5.75
CA GLU A 110 -10.94 3.03 -6.49
C GLU A 110 -9.80 2.14 -5.97
N TYR A 111 -9.47 2.19 -4.68
CA TYR A 111 -8.41 1.37 -4.10
C TYR A 111 -8.75 -0.11 -4.13
N GLU A 112 -10.00 -0.47 -3.84
CA GLU A 112 -10.46 -1.86 -3.94
C GLU A 112 -10.35 -2.41 -5.37
N ALA A 113 -10.70 -1.61 -6.38
CA ALA A 113 -10.56 -2.01 -7.78
C ALA A 113 -9.11 -2.28 -8.16
N ILE A 114 -8.16 -1.46 -7.67
CA ILE A 114 -6.73 -1.63 -7.92
C ILE A 114 -6.19 -2.89 -7.23
N VAL A 115 -6.53 -3.08 -5.95
CA VAL A 115 -6.14 -4.30 -5.20
C VAL A 115 -6.69 -5.52 -5.92
N LYS A 116 -7.96 -5.52 -6.31
CA LYS A 116 -8.56 -6.62 -7.06
C LYS A 116 -7.88 -6.89 -8.41
N ALA A 117 -7.45 -5.85 -9.12
CA ALA A 117 -6.81 -5.97 -10.42
C ALA A 117 -5.39 -6.55 -10.35
N TYR A 118 -4.65 -6.26 -9.27
CA TYR A 118 -3.21 -6.57 -9.18
C TYR A 118 -2.82 -7.49 -8.04
N THR A 119 -3.75 -7.97 -7.24
CA THR A 119 -3.48 -8.99 -6.22
C THR A 119 -3.21 -10.35 -6.88
N ASN A 120 -2.09 -10.97 -6.50
CA ASN A 120 -1.69 -12.30 -6.94
C ASN A 120 -2.49 -13.41 -6.21
N ARG A 121 -2.24 -14.68 -6.55
CA ARG A 121 -2.91 -15.82 -5.90
C ARG A 121 -2.59 -15.96 -4.40
N LYS A 122 -1.51 -15.33 -3.92
CA LYS A 122 -1.12 -15.30 -2.51
C LYS A 122 -1.75 -14.16 -1.73
N GLY A 123 -2.46 -13.25 -2.41
CA GLY A 123 -3.10 -12.10 -1.77
C GLY A 123 -2.21 -10.85 -1.67
N GLU A 124 -1.01 -10.88 -2.25
CA GLU A 124 -0.07 -9.75 -2.29
C GLU A 124 -0.29 -8.92 -3.57
N LEU A 125 -0.06 -7.61 -3.50
CA LEU A 125 0.02 -6.74 -4.67
C LEU A 125 1.22 -7.12 -5.54
N SER A 126 0.94 -7.50 -6.78
CA SER A 126 1.99 -7.82 -7.76
C SER A 126 2.49 -6.56 -8.46
N TYR A 127 3.58 -6.00 -7.94
CA TYR A 127 4.27 -4.87 -8.57
C TYR A 127 4.74 -5.15 -9.99
N GLU A 128 5.08 -6.41 -10.28
CA GLU A 128 5.42 -6.85 -11.63
C GLU A 128 4.23 -6.71 -12.58
N LEU A 129 3.03 -7.14 -12.17
CA LEU A 129 1.82 -6.98 -12.98
C LEU A 129 1.46 -5.50 -13.15
N ILE A 130 1.58 -4.70 -12.10
CA ILE A 130 1.35 -3.25 -12.14
C ILE A 130 2.30 -2.60 -13.16
N ASN A 131 3.61 -2.78 -13.00
CA ASN A 131 4.59 -2.16 -13.90
C ASN A 131 4.43 -2.65 -15.33
N LYS A 132 4.22 -3.95 -15.55
CA LYS A 132 4.01 -4.51 -16.89
C LYS A 132 2.81 -3.87 -17.59
N ASP A 133 1.68 -3.76 -16.92
CA ASP A 133 0.46 -3.17 -17.49
C ASP A 133 0.64 -1.67 -17.81
N PHE A 134 1.24 -0.91 -16.88
CA PHE A 134 1.46 0.52 -17.05
C PHE A 134 2.50 0.80 -18.15
N ILE A 135 3.59 0.02 -18.21
CA ILE A 135 4.60 0.10 -19.27
C ILE A 135 3.99 -0.26 -20.64
N GLN A 136 3.19 -1.32 -20.71
CA GLN A 136 2.55 -1.74 -21.95
C GLN A 136 1.60 -0.66 -22.49
N PHE A 137 0.86 0.00 -21.60
CA PHE A 137 0.06 1.16 -21.95
C PHE A 137 0.92 2.34 -22.42
N ALA A 138 1.98 2.70 -21.69
CA ALA A 138 2.88 3.79 -22.07
C ALA A 138 3.47 3.59 -23.48
N LYS A 139 3.85 2.35 -23.84
CA LYS A 139 4.41 2.01 -25.16
C LYS A 139 3.40 2.02 -26.30
N SER A 140 2.13 1.72 -26.02
CA SER A 140 1.08 1.61 -27.04
C SER A 140 0.26 2.89 -27.21
N SER A 141 0.34 3.83 -26.26
CA SER A 141 -0.39 5.08 -26.30
C SER A 141 0.21 6.08 -27.28
N LYS A 142 -0.61 6.53 -28.25
CA LYS A 142 -0.25 7.61 -29.16
C LYS A 142 0.00 8.92 -28.41
N THR A 143 -0.82 9.23 -27.41
CA THR A 143 -0.65 10.44 -26.59
C THR A 143 0.70 10.45 -25.87
N ILE A 144 1.14 9.31 -25.33
CA ILE A 144 2.47 9.21 -24.70
C ILE A 144 3.58 9.34 -25.74
N SER A 145 3.39 8.74 -26.92
CA SER A 145 4.33 8.91 -28.05
C SER A 145 4.47 10.38 -28.45
N ASP A 146 3.36 11.14 -28.46
CA ASP A 146 3.34 12.58 -28.73
C ASP A 146 3.94 13.40 -27.57
N MET A 147 3.81 12.96 -26.31
CA MET A 147 4.47 13.61 -25.16
C MET A 147 5.98 13.42 -25.19
N VAL A 148 6.45 12.19 -25.48
CA VAL A 148 7.86 11.89 -25.75
C VAL A 148 8.33 12.72 -26.95
N ALA A 149 7.50 12.77 -28.00
CA ALA A 149 7.40 13.73 -29.10
C ALA A 149 7.90 15.16 -28.80
N ASN A 150 7.35 15.68 -27.71
CA ASN A 150 7.41 17.10 -27.34
C ASN A 150 8.37 17.36 -26.17
N HIS A 151 9.24 16.41 -25.81
CA HIS A 151 10.16 16.52 -24.67
C HIS A 151 9.45 16.79 -23.34
N ALA A 152 8.28 16.19 -23.13
CA ALA A 152 7.65 16.18 -21.82
C ALA A 152 8.60 15.56 -20.77
N SER A 153 8.51 16.01 -19.52
CA SER A 153 9.34 15.46 -18.46
C SER A 153 8.94 14.02 -18.12
N VAL A 154 9.84 13.28 -17.46
CA VAL A 154 9.55 11.92 -16.96
C VAL A 154 8.33 11.94 -16.04
N ASP A 155 8.24 12.94 -15.16
CA ASP A 155 7.15 13.06 -14.20
C ASP A 155 5.82 13.37 -14.89
N ASP A 156 5.79 14.24 -15.90
CA ASP A 156 4.56 14.54 -16.66
C ASP A 156 4.03 13.30 -17.38
N ILE A 157 4.92 12.53 -18.02
CA ILE A 157 4.57 11.29 -18.71
C ILE A 157 4.07 10.26 -17.70
N ARG A 158 4.77 10.10 -16.57
CA ARG A 158 4.38 9.20 -15.48
C ARG A 158 2.99 9.55 -14.97
N ASP A 159 2.74 10.81 -14.62
CA ASP A 159 1.47 11.24 -14.03
C ASP A 159 0.31 11.05 -15.00
N HIS A 160 0.52 11.30 -16.28
CA HIS A 160 -0.48 11.02 -17.31
C HIS A 160 -0.77 9.52 -17.44
N VAL A 161 0.27 8.67 -17.52
CA VAL A 161 0.13 7.22 -17.59
C VAL A 161 -0.63 6.69 -16.38
N VAL A 162 -0.22 7.11 -15.19
CA VAL A 162 -0.82 6.66 -13.93
C VAL A 162 -2.28 7.08 -13.85
N LYS A 163 -2.58 8.35 -14.10
CA LYS A 163 -3.96 8.86 -14.07
C LYS A 163 -4.88 8.07 -15.00
N VAL A 164 -4.53 7.97 -16.29
CA VAL A 164 -5.38 7.29 -17.28
C VAL A 164 -5.58 5.82 -16.97
N LYS A 165 -4.53 5.14 -16.48
CA LYS A 165 -4.65 3.74 -16.05
C LYS A 165 -5.56 3.60 -14.84
N LEU A 166 -5.39 4.43 -13.82
CA LEU A 166 -6.24 4.41 -12.64
C LEU A 166 -7.71 4.71 -12.99
N GLU A 167 -7.98 5.69 -13.85
CA GLU A 167 -9.35 5.95 -14.36
C GLU A 167 -9.93 4.71 -15.05
N SER A 168 -9.14 4.01 -15.86
CA SER A 168 -9.57 2.79 -16.55
C SER A 168 -9.84 1.62 -15.60
N ILE A 169 -9.04 1.47 -14.55
CA ILE A 169 -9.14 0.35 -13.59
C ILE A 169 -10.31 0.57 -12.64
N THR A 170 -10.46 1.80 -12.18
CA THR A 170 -11.49 2.18 -11.21
C THR A 170 -12.85 2.45 -11.87
N GLY A 171 -12.86 2.70 -13.18
CA GLY A 171 -14.06 3.11 -13.91
C GLY A 171 -14.47 4.57 -13.65
N ASN A 172 -13.72 5.29 -12.82
CA ASN A 172 -13.97 6.70 -12.48
C ASN A 172 -13.14 7.60 -13.41
N ARG A 173 -13.79 8.23 -14.39
CA ARG A 173 -13.14 9.10 -15.39
C ARG A 173 -12.81 10.50 -14.88
N ASP A 174 -13.31 10.87 -13.70
CA ASP A 174 -13.15 12.20 -13.10
C ASP A 174 -12.16 12.17 -11.93
N LEU A 175 -11.22 11.20 -11.96
CA LEU A 175 -10.23 11.01 -10.91
C LEU A 175 -9.32 12.24 -10.83
N THR A 176 -9.39 12.94 -9.70
CA THR A 176 -8.60 14.16 -9.50
C THR A 176 -7.12 13.82 -9.35
N VAL A 177 -6.26 14.80 -9.62
CA VAL A 177 -4.80 14.65 -9.42
C VAL A 177 -4.48 14.32 -7.96
N ALA A 178 -5.18 14.97 -7.01
CA ALA A 178 -5.00 14.70 -5.59
C ALA A 178 -5.39 13.25 -5.20
N GLN A 179 -6.50 12.73 -5.74
CA GLN A 179 -6.90 11.34 -5.52
C GLN A 179 -5.91 10.35 -6.14
N THR A 180 -5.45 10.64 -7.36
CA THR A 180 -4.42 9.83 -8.04
C THR A 180 -3.16 9.75 -7.17
N GLN A 181 -2.67 10.89 -6.70
CA GLN A 181 -1.47 10.96 -5.87
C GLN A 181 -1.63 10.18 -4.55
N ARG A 182 -2.77 10.32 -3.85
CA ARG A 182 -3.07 9.55 -2.64
C ARG A 182 -3.05 8.04 -2.88
N ILE A 183 -3.59 7.58 -4.02
CA ILE A 183 -3.57 6.16 -4.40
C ILE A 183 -2.13 5.68 -4.61
N VAL A 184 -1.31 6.46 -5.32
CA VAL A 184 0.11 6.11 -5.55
C VAL A 184 0.86 6.01 -4.22
N GLU A 185 0.67 6.98 -3.32
CA GLU A 185 1.31 6.98 -2.01
C GLU A 185 0.97 5.72 -1.21
N MET A 186 -0.30 5.29 -1.22
CA MET A 186 -0.70 4.04 -0.57
C MET A 186 -0.04 2.81 -1.18
N LEU A 187 0.14 2.77 -2.50
CA LEU A 187 0.83 1.66 -3.18
C LEU A 187 2.34 1.66 -2.90
N ASP A 188 2.95 2.84 -2.80
CA ASP A 188 4.36 3.01 -2.46
C ASP A 188 4.67 2.55 -1.03
N GLU A 189 3.78 2.80 -0.07
CA GLU A 189 4.01 2.42 1.33
C GLU A 189 4.08 0.92 1.58
N VAL A 190 3.41 0.12 0.73
CA VAL A 190 3.48 -1.35 0.78
C VAL A 190 4.55 -1.90 -0.17
N SER A 191 5.13 -1.04 -1.00
CA SER A 191 6.17 -1.41 -1.97
C SER A 191 7.56 -1.36 -1.34
N PRO A 192 8.37 -2.42 -1.46
CA PRO A 192 9.74 -2.40 -0.97
C PRO A 192 10.68 -1.50 -1.78
N ARG A 193 10.29 -1.04 -2.99
CA ARG A 193 11.16 -0.31 -3.93
C ARG A 193 10.47 0.79 -4.75
N ASN A 194 9.39 1.37 -4.23
CA ASN A 194 8.44 2.24 -4.92
C ASN A 194 7.68 1.52 -6.07
N VAL A 195 6.37 1.75 -6.18
CA VAL A 195 5.48 1.01 -7.09
C VAL A 195 5.83 1.24 -8.57
N PHE A 196 6.28 2.44 -8.97
CA PHE A 196 6.49 2.81 -10.37
C PHE A 196 7.96 3.01 -10.77
N LYS A 197 8.90 2.42 -10.03
CA LYS A 197 10.32 2.54 -10.36
C LYS A 197 10.64 2.05 -11.78
N GLU A 198 10.12 0.89 -12.16
CA GLU A 198 10.39 0.29 -13.47
C GLU A 198 9.71 1.08 -14.60
N LEU A 199 8.49 1.59 -14.37
CA LEU A 199 7.83 2.52 -15.28
C LEU A 199 8.70 3.76 -15.55
N ASN A 200 9.23 4.38 -14.49
CA ASN A 200 10.08 5.56 -14.62
C ASN A 200 11.37 5.25 -15.43
N ASP A 201 11.98 4.09 -15.19
CA ASP A 201 13.17 3.66 -15.94
C ASP A 201 12.85 3.41 -17.41
N GLU A 202 11.67 2.87 -17.72
CA GLU A 202 11.26 2.66 -19.10
C GLU A 202 10.93 3.99 -19.83
N ILE A 203 10.27 4.93 -19.16
CA ILE A 203 10.02 6.28 -19.71
C ILE A 203 11.35 6.97 -20.05
N ARG A 204 12.36 6.87 -19.18
CA ARG A 204 13.71 7.39 -19.45
C ARG A 204 14.33 6.77 -20.69
N LYS A 205 14.17 5.47 -20.91
CA LYS A 205 14.65 4.81 -22.14
C LYS A 205 13.90 5.28 -23.37
N MET A 206 12.58 5.49 -23.29
CA MET A 206 11.78 6.02 -24.40
C MET A 206 12.23 7.42 -24.80
N LEU A 207 12.58 8.26 -23.83
CA LEU A 207 13.14 9.60 -24.07
C LEU A 207 14.58 9.56 -24.63
N ALA A 208 15.37 8.55 -24.26
CA ALA A 208 16.76 8.40 -24.70
C ALA A 208 16.92 7.73 -26.07
N ASN A 209 16.05 6.78 -26.43
CA ASN A 209 16.07 6.04 -27.70
C ASN A 209 15.42 6.82 -28.87
N ARG A 210 15.49 8.14 -28.80
CA ARG A 210 14.79 9.05 -29.70
C ARG A 210 15.69 9.53 -30.82
#